data_AF-A0AAP0I481-F1
#
_entry.id   AF-A0AAP0I481-F1
#
_cell.length_a   1.000
_cell.length_b   1.000
_cell.length_c   1.000
_cell.angle_alpha   90.00
_cell.angle_beta   90.00
_cell.angle_gamma   90.00
#
_symmetry.space_group_name_H-M   'P 1'
#
loop_
_entity.id
_entity.type
_entity.pdbx_description
1 polymer ?
#
loop_
_entity_poly.entity_id
_entity_poly.type
_entity_poly.pdbx_seq_one_letter_code
_entity_poly.pdbx_strand_id
1 'polypeptide(L)'
;MTEKELDEPGPSMDEATLNVEADVAKSQGRNKRKSLLLKEAAVADKRGVCYLSRVPPHMNPLKLQQILSQYGEIQRIYLTPENPVAQAHRKQAGKFRGQEFSEGWVEFAKKSVAKKVANMLNGEQIGGRKRSSFYYDLWNIKYLSKFKWDNLTEELAYKKAIRDQKLALEISAAKRERDFYLSKVDKSRALTNIEKKRKKKQKINNEVAGMTSDTQIEEHQSKVVRQFLQKQPVADVSAMNKPRLSKDILAGVFGASMSS
;
A
#
# COMPACT_ATOMS: atom_id res chain seq x y z
N MET A 1 -22.70 56.37 37.73
CA MET A 1 -21.75 55.42 38.33
C MET A 1 -22.38 54.04 38.23
N THR A 2 -21.81 53.16 37.43
CA THR A 2 -21.37 51.80 37.81
C THR A 2 -21.05 51.05 36.53
N GLU A 3 -19.75 50.84 36.32
CA GLU A 3 -19.15 49.98 35.32
C GLU A 3 -19.63 48.54 35.54
N LYS A 4 -19.82 47.79 34.45
CA LYS A 4 -20.13 46.36 34.50
C LYS A 4 -19.02 45.62 33.76
N GLU A 5 -18.05 45.15 34.53
CA GLU A 5 -17.03 44.18 34.11
C GLU A 5 -17.72 42.89 33.63
N LEU A 6 -17.30 42.41 32.46
CA LEU A 6 -17.63 41.09 31.92
C LEU A 6 -16.43 40.19 32.20
N ASP A 7 -16.65 39.20 33.06
CA ASP A 7 -15.71 38.15 33.43
C ASP A 7 -15.87 36.98 32.43
N GLU A 8 -14.78 36.55 31.79
CA GLU A 8 -14.73 35.43 30.84
C GLU A 8 -14.58 34.10 31.60
N PRO A 9 -15.44 33.08 31.40
CA PRO A 9 -15.32 31.82 32.11
C PRO A 9 -14.23 30.93 31.49
N GLY A 10 -13.23 30.56 32.30
CA GLY A 10 -12.25 29.53 31.98
C GLY A 10 -12.86 28.13 31.79
N PRO A 11 -12.12 27.17 31.21
CA PRO A 11 -12.67 25.87 30.81
C PRO A 11 -13.11 25.07 32.03
N SER A 12 -14.37 24.62 32.01
CA SER A 12 -15.02 23.83 33.06
C SER A 12 -14.33 22.49 33.29
N MET A 13 -14.13 22.14 34.56
CA MET A 13 -13.47 20.91 35.06
C MET A 13 -14.01 19.59 34.48
N ASP A 14 -15.23 19.58 33.93
CA ASP A 14 -15.92 18.36 33.48
C ASP A 14 -15.52 17.88 32.07
N GLU A 15 -15.00 18.75 31.19
CA GLU A 15 -14.48 18.31 29.87
C GLU A 15 -13.05 17.73 29.97
N ALA A 16 -12.26 18.22 30.92
CA ALA A 16 -10.90 17.74 31.15
C ALA A 16 -10.89 16.31 31.72
N THR A 17 -11.85 15.97 32.58
CA THR A 17 -11.97 14.63 33.18
C THR A 17 -12.41 13.57 32.16
N LEU A 18 -13.34 13.90 31.26
CA LEU A 18 -13.78 12.99 30.19
C LEU A 18 -12.67 12.67 29.17
N ASN A 19 -11.83 13.64 28.83
CA ASN A 19 -10.68 13.42 27.95
C ASN A 19 -9.59 12.56 28.61
N VAL A 20 -9.36 12.72 29.92
CA VAL A 20 -8.41 11.91 30.68
C VAL A 20 -8.88 10.45 30.79
N GLU A 21 -10.17 10.20 31.04
CA GLU A 21 -10.72 8.84 31.08
C GLU A 21 -10.66 8.13 29.73
N ALA A 22 -10.94 8.85 28.63
CA ALA A 22 -10.84 8.30 27.28
C ALA A 22 -9.38 7.93 26.91
N ASP A 23 -8.40 8.71 27.35
CA ASP A 23 -6.98 8.43 27.13
C ASP A 23 -6.44 7.34 28.06
N VAL A 24 -6.94 7.23 29.30
CA VAL A 24 -6.66 6.10 30.20
C VAL A 24 -7.25 4.81 29.63
N ALA A 25 -8.47 4.80 29.10
CA ALA A 25 -9.06 3.63 28.45
C ALA A 25 -8.28 3.20 27.19
N LYS A 26 -7.85 4.16 26.36
CA LYS A 26 -6.98 3.90 25.20
C LYS A 26 -5.60 3.35 25.63
N SER A 27 -4.99 3.90 26.68
CA SER A 27 -3.69 3.43 27.18
C SER A 27 -3.75 2.03 27.80
N GLN A 28 -4.80 1.73 28.57
CA GLN A 28 -5.10 0.39 29.10
C GLN A 28 -5.30 -0.62 27.97
N GLY A 29 -6.03 -0.24 26.91
CA GLY A 29 -6.18 -1.06 25.71
C GLY A 29 -4.86 -1.32 24.97
N ARG A 30 -3.99 -0.31 24.85
CA ARG A 30 -2.66 -0.44 24.25
C ARG A 30 -1.75 -1.36 25.07
N ASN A 31 -1.78 -1.25 26.40
CA ASN A 31 -0.98 -2.09 27.30
C ASN A 31 -1.42 -3.56 27.25
N LYS A 32 -2.73 -3.82 27.26
CA LYS A 32 -3.29 -5.17 27.06
C LYS A 32 -2.83 -5.77 25.74
N ARG A 33 -2.93 -5.03 24.62
CA ARG A 33 -2.45 -5.49 23.30
C ARG A 33 -0.95 -5.81 23.28
N LYS A 34 -0.11 -4.94 23.85
CA LYS A 34 1.34 -5.19 23.97
C LYS A 34 1.61 -6.48 24.73
N SER A 35 0.90 -6.72 25.84
CA SER A 35 1.07 -7.95 26.63
C SER A 35 0.69 -9.22 25.86
N LEU A 36 -0.35 -9.16 25.00
CA LEU A 36 -0.76 -10.28 24.15
C LEU A 36 0.29 -10.58 23.08
N LEU A 37 0.80 -9.54 22.41
CA LEU A 37 1.85 -9.70 21.40
C LEU A 37 3.13 -10.30 21.99
N LEU A 38 3.53 -9.89 23.19
CA LEU A 38 4.67 -10.47 23.89
C LEU A 38 4.44 -11.95 24.25
N LYS A 39 3.23 -12.32 24.66
CA LYS A 39 2.86 -13.72 24.90
C LYS A 39 2.91 -14.53 23.61
N GLU A 40 2.39 -14.01 22.51
CA GLU A 40 2.44 -14.66 21.20
C GLU A 40 3.87 -14.82 20.69
N ALA A 41 4.72 -13.81 20.86
CA ALA A 41 6.14 -13.88 20.52
C ALA A 41 6.86 -14.95 21.36
N ALA A 42 6.59 -15.01 22.67
CA ALA A 42 7.15 -16.04 23.54
C ALA A 42 6.68 -17.46 23.18
N VAL A 43 5.45 -17.60 22.65
CA VAL A 43 4.96 -18.87 22.09
C VAL A 43 5.67 -19.16 20.76
N ALA A 44 5.86 -18.16 19.90
CA ALA A 44 6.58 -18.29 18.63
C ALA A 44 8.03 -18.75 18.82
N ASP A 45 8.71 -18.28 19.87
CA ASP A 45 10.08 -18.70 20.21
C ASP A 45 10.20 -20.18 20.58
N LYS A 46 9.11 -20.79 21.02
CA LYS A 46 9.05 -22.22 21.34
C LYS A 46 8.78 -23.07 20.10
N ARG A 47 8.29 -22.47 19.01
CA ARG A 47 8.00 -23.18 17.75
C ARG A 47 9.28 -23.65 17.09
N GLY A 48 9.16 -24.69 16.28
CA GLY A 48 10.27 -25.23 15.50
C GLY A 48 9.82 -25.59 14.10
N VAL A 49 10.67 -25.29 13.12
CA VAL A 49 10.39 -25.55 11.72
C VAL A 49 11.20 -26.75 11.23
N CYS A 50 10.52 -27.64 10.53
CA CYS A 50 11.11 -28.75 9.79
C CYS A 50 11.05 -28.46 8.29
N TYR A 51 12.16 -28.68 7.61
CA TYR A 51 12.28 -28.63 6.16
C TYR A 51 12.06 -30.02 5.58
N LEU A 52 11.26 -30.10 4.52
CA LEU A 52 11.03 -31.29 3.72
C LEU A 52 11.67 -31.06 2.36
N SER A 53 12.73 -31.82 2.06
CA SER A 53 13.47 -31.62 0.80
C SER A 53 12.72 -32.16 -0.42
N ARG A 54 11.88 -33.18 -0.21
CA ARG A 54 11.14 -33.85 -1.27
C ARG A 54 9.75 -34.17 -0.77
N VAL A 55 8.75 -33.68 -1.49
CA VAL A 55 7.36 -34.02 -1.23
C VAL A 55 6.92 -35.09 -2.24
N PRO A 56 6.41 -36.24 -1.78
CA PRO A 56 5.80 -37.25 -2.63
C PRO A 56 4.80 -36.68 -3.64
N PRO A 57 4.78 -37.23 -4.88
CA PRO A 57 3.80 -36.84 -5.88
C PRO A 57 2.38 -37.12 -5.38
N HIS A 58 1.43 -36.26 -5.71
CA HIS A 58 0.02 -36.33 -5.25
C HIS A 58 -0.21 -36.05 -3.76
N MET A 59 0.81 -35.67 -2.97
CA MET A 59 0.59 -35.30 -1.58
C MET A 59 0.11 -33.85 -1.43
N ASN A 60 -1.08 -33.68 -0.85
CA ASN A 60 -1.63 -32.38 -0.50
C ASN A 60 -1.13 -31.90 0.88
N PRO A 61 -1.02 -30.58 1.12
CA PRO A 61 -0.65 -30.03 2.44
C PRO A 61 -1.56 -30.53 3.58
N LEU A 62 -2.86 -30.68 3.31
CA LEU A 62 -3.82 -31.22 4.28
C LEU A 62 -3.53 -32.67 4.64
N LYS A 63 -3.12 -33.49 3.66
CA LYS A 63 -2.77 -34.89 3.91
C LYS A 63 -1.47 -35.00 4.70
N LEU A 64 -0.49 -34.16 4.35
CA LEU A 64 0.75 -34.01 5.10
C LEU A 64 0.46 -33.62 6.56
N GLN A 65 -0.45 -32.67 6.78
CA GLN A 65 -0.90 -32.27 8.12
C GLN A 65 -1.50 -33.46 8.88
N GLN A 66 -2.42 -34.21 8.28
CA GLN A 66 -3.05 -35.36 8.93
C GLN A 66 -2.01 -36.41 9.35
N ILE A 67 -1.05 -36.72 8.47
CA ILE A 67 -0.03 -37.74 8.76
C ILE A 67 0.94 -37.24 9.83
N LEU A 68 1.37 -35.98 9.78
CA LEU A 68 2.31 -35.45 10.76
C LEU A 68 1.65 -35.09 12.10
N SER A 69 0.33 -34.86 12.10
CA SER A 69 -0.46 -34.52 13.29
C SER A 69 -0.43 -35.63 14.35
N GLN A 70 -0.14 -36.87 13.97
CA GLN A 70 0.00 -37.99 14.91
C GLN A 70 1.26 -37.85 15.80
N TYR A 71 2.28 -37.13 15.32
CA TYR A 71 3.54 -36.95 16.04
C TYR A 71 3.60 -35.66 16.84
N GLY A 72 2.77 -34.67 16.48
CA GLY A 72 2.76 -33.38 17.14
C GLY A 72 1.75 -32.39 16.57
N GLU A 73 1.48 -31.35 17.35
CA GLU A 73 0.63 -30.23 16.93
C GLU A 73 1.36 -29.36 15.90
N ILE A 74 0.76 -29.23 14.72
CA ILE A 74 1.26 -28.45 13.58
C ILE A 74 0.47 -27.15 13.49
N GLN A 75 1.19 -26.05 13.33
CA GLN A 75 0.62 -24.71 13.24
C GLN A 75 0.50 -24.26 11.78
N ARG A 76 1.61 -24.31 11.04
CA ARG A 76 1.69 -23.80 9.66
C ARG A 76 2.38 -24.80 8.75
N ILE A 77 1.91 -24.89 7.51
CA ILE A 77 2.49 -25.72 6.46
C ILE A 77 2.55 -24.90 5.18
N TYR A 78 3.71 -24.94 4.52
CA TYR A 78 3.95 -24.26 3.27
C TYR A 78 4.66 -25.25 2.36
N LEU A 79 4.09 -25.49 1.20
CA LEU A 79 4.69 -26.32 0.18
C LEU A 79 4.94 -25.44 -1.04
N THR A 80 6.18 -25.43 -1.52
CA THR A 80 6.53 -24.69 -2.72
C THR A 80 6.01 -25.45 -3.93
N PRO A 81 5.16 -24.83 -4.77
CA PRO A 81 4.72 -25.46 -6.01
C PRO A 81 5.94 -25.72 -6.91
N GLU A 82 5.89 -26.84 -7.63
CA GLU A 82 6.85 -27.17 -8.68
C GLU A 82 7.04 -25.99 -9.65
N ASN A 83 8.26 -25.84 -10.19
CA ASN A 83 8.57 -24.81 -11.18
C ASN A 83 7.54 -24.83 -12.32
N PRO A 84 6.96 -23.68 -12.70
CA PRO A 84 5.92 -23.61 -13.74
C PRO A 84 6.36 -24.19 -15.08
N VAL A 85 7.67 -24.13 -15.40
CA VAL A 85 8.23 -24.72 -16.64
C VAL A 85 8.17 -26.24 -16.57
N ALA A 86 8.65 -26.83 -15.46
CA ALA A 86 8.59 -28.28 -15.25
C ALA A 86 7.14 -28.78 -15.21
N GLN A 87 6.26 -28.01 -14.56
CA GLN A 87 4.82 -28.28 -14.54
C GLN A 87 4.22 -28.27 -15.95
N ALA A 88 4.58 -27.31 -16.80
CA ALA A 88 4.10 -27.24 -18.18
C ALA A 88 4.57 -28.43 -19.01
N HIS A 89 5.87 -28.78 -18.95
CA HIS A 89 6.41 -29.96 -19.63
C HIS A 89 5.74 -31.26 -19.17
N ARG A 90 5.47 -31.41 -17.87
CA ARG A 90 4.78 -32.58 -17.30
C ARG A 90 3.34 -32.70 -17.82
N LYS A 91 2.60 -31.59 -17.83
CA LYS A 91 1.24 -31.51 -18.38
C LYS A 91 1.19 -31.84 -19.87
N GLN A 92 2.18 -31.38 -20.65
CA GLN A 92 2.34 -31.71 -22.07
C GLN A 92 2.64 -33.20 -22.28
N ALA A 93 3.46 -33.80 -21.41
CA ALA A 93 3.80 -35.23 -21.46
C ALA A 93 2.67 -36.18 -21.00
N GLY A 94 1.47 -35.66 -20.67
CA GLY A 94 0.34 -36.47 -20.21
C GLY A 94 0.49 -37.08 -18.81
N LYS A 95 1.52 -36.67 -18.05
CA LYS A 95 1.81 -37.16 -16.69
C LYS A 95 1.05 -36.33 -15.66
N PHE A 96 0.43 -36.98 -14.66
CA PHE A 96 -0.46 -36.39 -13.65
C PHE A 96 -1.12 -35.10 -14.19
N ARG A 97 -1.49 -34.08 -13.42
CA ARG A 97 -1.96 -32.77 -13.94
C ARG A 97 -2.21 -31.83 -12.77
N GLY A 98 -2.41 -32.42 -11.59
CA GLY A 98 -2.47 -31.71 -10.32
C GLY A 98 -1.15 -31.05 -9.92
N GLN A 99 -1.25 -30.28 -8.85
CA GLN A 99 -0.12 -29.56 -8.28
C GLN A 99 0.84 -30.55 -7.64
N GLU A 100 2.09 -30.50 -8.08
CA GLU A 100 3.20 -31.15 -7.40
C GLU A 100 3.98 -30.08 -6.63
N PHE A 101 4.65 -30.52 -5.58
CA PHE A 101 5.41 -29.66 -4.69
C PHE A 101 6.84 -30.16 -4.67
N SER A 102 7.81 -29.25 -4.80
CA SER A 102 9.23 -29.62 -4.75
C SER A 102 9.69 -29.76 -3.30
N GLU A 103 9.42 -28.71 -2.52
CA GLU A 103 9.95 -28.52 -1.17
C GLU A 103 8.82 -28.12 -0.21
N GLY A 104 9.05 -28.31 1.08
CA GLY A 104 8.07 -27.97 2.11
C GLY A 104 8.68 -27.50 3.42
N TRP A 105 7.93 -26.71 4.16
CA TRP A 105 8.22 -26.27 5.52
C TRP A 105 7.01 -26.55 6.40
N VAL A 106 7.26 -27.19 7.53
CA VAL A 106 6.25 -27.54 8.53
C VAL A 106 6.66 -26.94 9.86
N GLU A 107 5.80 -26.10 10.43
CA GLU A 107 5.98 -25.50 11.74
C GLU A 107 5.23 -26.30 12.81
N PHE A 108 5.98 -26.82 13.77
CA PHE A 108 5.43 -27.46 14.97
C PHE A 108 5.32 -26.45 16.12
N ALA A 109 4.33 -26.65 16.98
CA ALA A 109 4.11 -25.81 18.17
C ALA A 109 5.32 -25.80 19.14
N LYS A 110 6.09 -26.91 19.20
CA LYS A 110 7.27 -27.06 20.05
C LYS A 110 8.48 -27.53 19.25
N LYS A 111 9.62 -26.85 19.39
CA LYS A 111 10.89 -27.22 18.74
C LYS A 111 11.47 -28.56 19.18
N SER A 112 11.15 -29.02 20.40
CA SER A 112 11.53 -30.35 20.87
C SER A 112 10.84 -31.44 20.07
N VAL A 113 9.56 -31.25 19.75
CA VAL A 113 8.78 -32.16 18.91
C VAL A 113 9.35 -32.14 17.49
N ALA A 114 9.61 -30.95 16.93
CA ALA A 114 10.23 -30.82 15.60
C ALA A 114 11.56 -31.61 15.49
N LYS A 115 12.45 -31.49 16.49
CA LYS A 115 13.71 -32.26 16.55
C LYS A 115 13.47 -33.76 16.61
N LYS A 116 12.54 -34.21 17.46
CA LYS A 116 12.21 -35.63 17.60
C LYS A 116 11.65 -36.20 16.30
N VAL A 117 10.72 -35.47 15.67
CA VAL A 117 10.10 -35.86 14.38
C VAL A 117 11.15 -35.94 13.28
N ALA A 118 12.05 -34.96 13.17
CA ALA A 118 13.11 -35.00 12.18
C ALA A 118 14.02 -36.22 12.38
N ASN A 119 14.43 -36.52 13.61
CA ASN A 119 15.29 -37.68 13.88
C ASN A 119 14.58 -39.02 13.68
N MET A 120 13.28 -39.08 13.98
CA MET A 120 12.49 -40.32 13.96
C MET A 120 11.99 -40.66 12.56
N LEU A 121 11.55 -39.66 11.79
CA LEU A 121 10.96 -39.89 10.47
C LEU A 121 11.98 -39.83 9.34
N ASN A 122 13.12 -39.15 9.51
CA ASN A 122 14.07 -39.03 8.40
C ASN A 122 14.61 -40.41 7.99
N GLY A 123 14.35 -40.80 6.74
CA GLY A 123 14.70 -42.12 6.20
C GLY A 123 13.63 -43.19 6.38
N GLU A 124 12.54 -42.91 7.11
CA GLU A 124 11.43 -43.86 7.30
C GLU A 124 10.45 -43.81 6.12
N GLN A 125 9.74 -44.92 5.92
CA GLN A 125 8.69 -45.00 4.90
C GLN A 125 7.48 -44.14 5.29
N ILE A 126 6.90 -43.46 4.31
CA ILE A 126 5.76 -42.56 4.51
C ILE A 126 4.47 -43.35 4.66
N GLY A 127 4.28 -44.34 3.79
CA GLY A 127 3.06 -45.12 3.71
C GLY A 127 3.05 -46.28 4.70
N GLY A 128 1.85 -46.61 5.17
CA GLY A 128 1.62 -47.83 5.95
C GLY A 128 1.31 -49.02 5.04
N ARG A 129 0.04 -49.13 4.60
CA ARG A 129 -0.39 -50.26 3.76
C ARG A 129 0.20 -50.19 2.35
N LYS A 130 0.53 -51.36 1.77
CA LYS A 130 1.07 -51.51 0.39
C LYS A 130 0.22 -50.87 -0.71
N ARG A 131 -1.09 -50.72 -0.48
CA ARG A 131 -2.03 -50.09 -1.44
C ARG A 131 -2.00 -48.56 -1.40
N SER A 132 -1.29 -47.96 -0.43
CA SER A 132 -1.20 -46.50 -0.34
C SER A 132 -0.29 -45.94 -1.42
N SER A 133 -0.65 -44.77 -1.97
CA SER A 133 0.13 -44.11 -3.04
C SER A 133 1.55 -43.74 -2.62
N PHE A 134 1.81 -43.62 -1.32
CA PHE A 134 3.06 -43.14 -0.74
C PHE A 134 3.87 -44.27 -0.08
N TYR A 135 3.55 -45.54 -0.38
CA TYR A 135 4.17 -46.69 0.28
C TYR A 135 5.68 -46.79 0.04
N TYR A 136 6.12 -46.53 -1.20
CA TYR A 136 7.53 -46.62 -1.59
C TYR A 136 8.32 -45.33 -1.33
N ASP A 137 7.64 -44.25 -0.94
CA ASP A 137 8.30 -42.99 -0.68
C ASP A 137 8.86 -42.95 0.75
N LEU A 138 10.02 -42.31 0.88
CA LEU A 138 10.71 -42.10 2.14
C LEU A 138 10.58 -40.64 2.57
N TRP A 139 10.46 -40.43 3.87
CA TRP A 139 10.53 -39.11 4.49
C TRP A 139 11.95 -38.55 4.37
N ASN A 140 12.09 -37.36 3.80
CA ASN A 140 13.32 -36.57 3.88
C ASN A 140 13.01 -35.28 4.65
N ILE A 141 13.26 -35.31 5.96
CA ILE A 141 12.90 -34.24 6.89
C ILE A 141 14.16 -33.80 7.65
N LYS A 142 14.40 -32.49 7.67
CA LYS A 142 15.49 -31.87 8.42
C LYS A 142 14.96 -30.81 9.36
N TYR A 143 15.30 -30.90 10.64
CA TYR A 143 15.05 -29.80 11.58
C TYR A 143 16.00 -28.63 11.27
N LEU A 144 15.44 -27.43 11.15
CA LEU A 144 16.23 -26.21 10.94
C LEU A 144 16.44 -25.48 12.28
N SER A 145 17.66 -25.55 12.79
CA SER A 145 18.03 -24.78 13.99
C SER A 145 18.10 -23.29 13.67
N LYS A 146 17.66 -22.44 14.61
CA LYS A 146 17.67 -20.97 14.51
C LYS A 146 16.81 -20.39 13.38
N PHE A 147 16.06 -21.23 12.67
CA PHE A 147 15.15 -20.82 11.60
C PHE A 147 13.72 -20.76 12.14
N LYS A 148 13.03 -19.65 11.89
CA LYS A 148 11.62 -19.47 12.22
C LYS A 148 10.80 -19.29 10.95
N TRP A 149 9.49 -19.50 11.06
CA TRP A 149 8.56 -19.29 9.95
C TRP A 149 8.64 -17.87 9.38
N ASP A 150 8.82 -16.89 10.27
CA ASP A 150 8.84 -15.48 9.90
C ASP A 150 9.97 -15.20 8.91
N ASN A 151 11.13 -15.86 9.02
CA ASN A 151 12.25 -15.71 8.09
C ASN A 151 11.88 -16.12 6.65
N LEU A 152 11.06 -17.18 6.50
CA LEU A 152 10.57 -17.61 5.19
C LEU A 152 9.62 -16.58 4.58
N THR A 153 8.69 -16.06 5.39
CA THR A 153 7.72 -15.08 4.92
C THR A 153 8.34 -13.70 4.72
N GLU A 154 9.35 -13.34 5.50
CA GLU A 154 10.06 -12.07 5.44
C GLU A 154 10.77 -11.91 4.10
N GLU A 155 11.49 -12.92 3.64
CA GLU A 155 12.16 -12.88 2.33
C GLU A 155 11.14 -12.72 1.18
N LEU A 156 10.04 -13.47 1.24
CA LEU A 156 8.97 -13.38 0.24
C LEU A 156 8.29 -12.02 0.26
N ALA A 157 7.98 -11.50 1.45
CA ALA A 157 7.36 -10.20 1.65
C ALA A 157 8.28 -9.07 1.16
N TYR A 158 9.58 -9.16 1.45
CA TYR A 158 10.59 -8.19 1.00
C TYR A 158 10.68 -8.15 -0.54
N LYS A 159 10.80 -9.31 -1.19
CA LYS A 159 10.83 -9.41 -2.65
C LYS A 159 9.55 -8.87 -3.29
N LYS A 160 8.39 -9.14 -2.67
CA LYS A 160 7.10 -8.62 -3.13
C LYS A 160 7.02 -7.10 -2.97
N ALA A 161 7.40 -6.56 -1.81
CA ALA A 161 7.40 -5.13 -1.54
C ALA A 161 8.29 -4.36 -2.53
N ILE A 162 9.50 -4.86 -2.84
CA ILE A 162 10.37 -4.25 -3.85
C ILE A 162 9.70 -4.24 -5.22
N ARG A 163 9.10 -5.36 -5.64
CA ARG A 163 8.41 -5.44 -6.93
C ARG A 163 7.26 -4.44 -6.98
N ASP A 164 6.44 -4.38 -5.94
CA ASP A 164 5.29 -3.49 -5.88
C ASP A 164 5.72 -2.02 -5.86
N GLN A 165 6.81 -1.69 -5.17
CA GLN A 165 7.42 -0.35 -5.19
C GLN A 165 7.90 0.04 -6.60
N LYS A 166 8.62 -0.84 -7.29
CA LYS A 166 9.09 -0.58 -8.66
C LYS A 166 7.93 -0.36 -9.62
N LEU A 167 6.92 -1.24 -9.59
CA LEU A 167 5.72 -1.11 -10.41
C LEU A 167 4.97 0.19 -10.09
N ALA A 168 4.83 0.56 -8.82
CA ALA A 168 4.18 1.80 -8.43
C ALA A 168 4.92 3.03 -8.96
N LEU A 169 6.27 3.01 -8.92
CA LEU A 169 7.10 4.08 -9.48
C LEU A 169 6.90 4.20 -11.00
N GLU A 170 6.95 3.08 -11.73
CA GLU A 170 6.71 3.03 -13.17
C GLU A 170 5.31 3.56 -13.54
N ILE A 171 4.28 3.10 -12.84
CA ILE A 171 2.90 3.58 -13.02
C ILE A 171 2.80 5.08 -12.71
N SER A 172 3.49 5.57 -11.67
CA SER A 172 3.47 6.98 -11.30
C SER A 172 4.15 7.88 -12.34
N ALA A 173 5.25 7.41 -12.95
CA ALA A 173 5.93 8.11 -14.03
C ALA A 173 5.04 8.19 -15.28
N ALA A 174 4.47 7.06 -15.70
CA ALA A 174 3.54 7.00 -16.83
C ALA A 174 2.29 7.87 -16.60
N LYS A 175 1.74 7.89 -15.37
CA LYS A 175 0.64 8.78 -14.98
C LYS A 175 1.05 10.25 -15.13
N ARG A 176 2.20 10.64 -14.61
CA ARG A 176 2.71 12.02 -14.72
C ARG A 176 2.88 12.47 -16.17
N GLU A 177 3.44 11.60 -17.02
CA GLU A 177 3.60 11.88 -18.45
C GLU A 177 2.26 12.03 -19.17
N ARG A 178 1.30 11.14 -18.88
CA ARG A 178 -0.05 11.21 -19.44
C ARG A 178 -0.76 12.50 -19.02
N ASP A 179 -0.73 12.83 -17.74
CA ASP A 179 -1.42 14.01 -17.20
C ASP A 179 -0.78 15.30 -17.76
N PHE A 180 0.55 15.29 -17.93
CA PHE A 180 1.29 16.36 -18.61
C PHE A 180 0.85 16.51 -20.07
N TYR A 181 0.73 15.40 -20.81
CA TYR A 181 0.23 15.42 -22.19
C TYR A 181 -1.19 15.96 -22.28
N LEU A 182 -2.10 15.50 -21.41
CA LEU A 182 -3.48 15.97 -21.36
C LEU A 182 -3.54 17.49 -21.12
N SER A 183 -2.75 18.00 -20.18
CA SER A 183 -2.67 19.44 -19.91
C SER A 183 -2.17 20.26 -21.11
N LYS A 184 -1.25 19.71 -21.92
CA LYS A 184 -0.74 20.36 -23.14
C LYS A 184 -1.80 20.38 -24.24
N VAL A 185 -2.55 19.29 -24.40
CA VAL A 185 -3.65 19.20 -25.36
C VAL A 185 -4.77 20.18 -25.00
N ASP A 186 -5.11 20.32 -23.73
CA ASP A 186 -6.14 21.27 -23.29
C ASP A 186 -5.68 22.73 -23.51
N LYS A 187 -4.41 23.04 -23.23
CA LYS A 187 -3.82 24.35 -23.52
C LYS A 187 -3.84 24.67 -25.01
N SER A 188 -3.48 23.73 -25.88
CA SER A 188 -3.50 23.95 -27.33
C SER A 188 -4.92 24.14 -27.87
N ARG A 189 -5.89 23.38 -27.38
CA ARG A 189 -7.33 23.58 -27.68
C ARG A 189 -7.81 24.97 -27.23
N ALA A 190 -7.41 25.42 -26.04
CA ALA A 190 -7.75 26.76 -25.56
C ALA A 190 -7.15 27.86 -26.44
N LEU A 191 -5.87 27.76 -26.80
CA LEU A 191 -5.19 28.73 -27.66
C LEU A 191 -5.80 28.79 -29.06
N THR A 192 -6.07 27.64 -29.69
CA THR A 192 -6.72 27.61 -31.01
C THR A 192 -8.12 28.23 -30.98
N ASN A 193 -8.88 28.02 -29.91
CA ASN A 193 -10.18 28.68 -29.72
C ASN A 193 -10.04 30.20 -29.53
N ILE A 194 -9.02 30.66 -28.81
CA ILE A 194 -8.71 32.09 -28.66
C ILE A 194 -8.32 32.70 -30.01
N GLU A 195 -7.43 32.05 -30.77
CA GLU A 195 -7.01 32.52 -32.09
C GLU A 195 -8.20 32.60 -33.06
N LYS A 196 -9.07 31.59 -33.09
CA LYS A 196 -10.30 31.61 -33.89
C LYS A 196 -11.18 32.82 -33.53
N LYS A 197 -11.36 33.12 -32.24
CA LYS A 197 -12.11 34.29 -31.77
C LYS A 197 -11.42 35.60 -32.18
N ARG A 198 -10.08 35.69 -32.06
CA ARG A 198 -9.31 36.88 -32.44
C ARG A 198 -9.39 37.13 -33.94
N LYS A 199 -9.24 36.10 -34.77
CA LYS A 199 -9.39 36.18 -36.24
C LYS A 199 -10.80 36.59 -36.65
N LYS A 200 -11.86 36.05 -36.01
CA LYS A 200 -13.25 36.50 -36.26
C LYS A 200 -13.45 37.98 -35.92
N LYS A 201 -12.96 38.43 -34.75
CA LYS A 201 -13.01 39.86 -34.38
C LYS A 201 -12.24 40.74 -35.37
N GLN A 202 -11.06 40.33 -35.81
CA GLN A 202 -10.28 41.06 -36.81
C GLN A 202 -10.98 41.13 -38.17
N LYS A 203 -11.62 40.03 -38.63
CA LYS A 203 -12.44 40.05 -39.85
C LYS A 203 -13.60 41.03 -39.75
N ILE A 204 -14.35 40.98 -38.64
CA ILE A 204 -15.45 41.92 -38.38
C ILE A 204 -14.93 43.36 -38.36
N ASN A 205 -13.80 43.65 -37.70
CA ASN A 205 -13.22 44.99 -37.69
C ASN A 205 -12.76 45.46 -39.08
N ASN A 206 -12.17 44.57 -39.89
CA ASN A 206 -11.76 44.90 -41.25
C ASN A 206 -12.96 45.10 -42.19
N GLU A 207 -14.05 44.34 -42.01
CA GLU A 207 -15.32 44.54 -42.75
C GLU A 207 -16.00 45.86 -42.36
N VAL A 208 -15.94 46.26 -41.08
CA VAL A 208 -16.43 47.55 -40.61
C VAL A 208 -15.56 48.71 -41.13
N ALA A 209 -14.23 48.56 -41.15
CA ALA A 209 -13.31 49.57 -41.69
C ALA A 209 -13.37 49.71 -43.22
N GLY A 210 -13.73 48.64 -43.95
CA GLY A 210 -13.97 48.68 -45.39
C GLY A 210 -15.30 49.33 -45.80
N MET A 211 -16.24 49.50 -44.86
CA MET A 211 -17.52 50.18 -45.09
C MET A 211 -17.47 51.68 -44.76
N THR A 212 -16.41 52.17 -44.10
CA THR A 212 -16.27 53.57 -43.63
C THR A 212 -15.48 54.48 -44.58
N SER A 213 -15.29 54.12 -45.86
CA SER A 213 -14.72 55.04 -46.85
C SER A 213 -15.74 56.06 -47.39
N ASP A 214 -17.02 55.93 -47.07
CA ASP A 214 -18.03 56.97 -47.27
C ASP A 214 -18.88 57.09 -46.01
N THR A 215 -18.81 58.24 -45.35
CA THR A 215 -19.69 58.80 -44.29
C THR A 215 -18.95 59.13 -42.98
N GLN A 216 -19.15 60.38 -42.57
CA GLN A 216 -18.48 61.12 -41.51
C GLN A 216 -18.74 60.56 -40.09
N ILE A 217 -17.83 60.96 -39.21
CA ILE A 217 -17.58 60.56 -37.83
C ILE A 217 -18.77 60.81 -36.90
N GLU A 218 -19.26 59.77 -36.21
CA GLU A 218 -19.86 59.89 -34.87
C GLU A 218 -19.24 58.86 -33.92
N GLU A 219 -18.77 59.35 -32.77
CA GLU A 219 -18.12 58.58 -31.71
C GLU A 219 -19.10 57.64 -30.99
N HIS A 220 -19.21 56.40 -31.44
CA HIS A 220 -19.89 55.37 -30.68
C HIS A 220 -18.97 54.75 -29.61
N GLN A 221 -19.10 55.25 -28.39
CA GLN A 221 -18.51 54.64 -27.19
C GLN A 221 -19.00 53.20 -27.02
N SER A 222 -18.07 52.24 -27.00
CA SER A 222 -18.40 50.82 -26.80
C SER A 222 -19.00 50.59 -25.41
N LYS A 223 -20.34 50.38 -25.36
CA LYS A 223 -21.03 50.01 -24.12
C LYS A 223 -20.53 48.63 -23.66
N VAL A 224 -19.92 48.59 -22.48
CA VAL A 224 -19.53 47.36 -21.80
C VAL A 224 -20.80 46.63 -21.34
N VAL A 225 -21.28 45.66 -22.13
CA VAL A 225 -22.60 45.02 -21.92
C VAL A 225 -22.64 44.04 -20.72
N ARG A 226 -21.55 43.80 -19.99
CA ARG A 226 -21.61 42.96 -18.77
C ARG A 226 -20.64 43.43 -17.68
N GLN A 227 -21.18 44.13 -16.68
CA GLN A 227 -20.55 44.23 -15.37
C GLN A 227 -20.98 43.01 -14.55
N PHE A 228 -20.13 41.99 -14.47
CA PHE A 228 -20.33 40.96 -13.45
C PHE A 228 -19.94 41.57 -12.11
N LEU A 229 -20.89 41.66 -11.18
CA LEU A 229 -20.58 41.93 -9.79
C LEU A 229 -19.77 40.76 -9.24
N GLN A 230 -18.46 40.96 -9.14
CA GLN A 230 -17.57 39.99 -8.52
C GLN A 230 -17.90 39.99 -7.03
N LYS A 231 -18.57 38.95 -6.54
CA LYS A 231 -18.79 38.76 -5.11
C LYS A 231 -17.41 38.72 -4.45
N GLN A 232 -17.21 39.53 -3.41
CA GLN A 232 -15.98 39.45 -2.64
C GLN A 232 -15.82 38.02 -2.12
N PRO A 233 -14.63 37.42 -2.22
CA PRO A 233 -14.40 36.11 -1.65
C PRO A 233 -14.75 36.18 -0.16
N VAL A 234 -15.62 35.28 0.30
CA VAL A 234 -15.93 35.13 1.72
C VAL A 234 -14.59 34.99 2.44
N ALA A 235 -14.29 35.92 3.33
CA ALA A 235 -13.07 35.89 4.10
C ALA A 235 -12.97 34.51 4.75
N ASP A 236 -11.94 33.77 4.37
CA ASP A 236 -11.68 32.44 4.88
C ASP A 236 -11.25 32.62 6.34
N VAL A 237 -12.23 32.67 7.25
CA VAL A 237 -12.03 32.77 8.71
C VAL A 237 -11.20 31.60 9.26
N SER A 238 -10.96 30.57 8.44
CA SER A 238 -10.01 29.48 8.70
C SER A 238 -8.53 29.88 8.55
N ALA A 239 -8.23 31.03 7.94
CA ALA A 239 -6.86 31.48 7.64
C ALA A 239 -6.21 32.33 8.74
N MET A 240 -6.99 32.80 9.72
CA MET A 240 -6.50 33.57 10.87
C MET A 240 -5.90 32.70 11.98
N ASN A 241 -6.25 31.42 12.06
CA ASN A 241 -5.79 30.50 13.13
C ASN A 241 -4.75 29.46 12.69
N LYS A 242 -4.08 29.67 11.54
CA LYS A 242 -2.92 28.84 11.18
C LYS A 242 -1.65 29.60 11.58
N PRO A 243 -0.75 29.04 12.40
CA PRO A 243 0.52 29.68 12.71
C PRO A 243 1.30 29.88 11.41
N ARG A 244 1.41 31.14 10.98
CA ARG A 244 2.23 31.51 9.82
C ARG A 244 3.64 31.74 10.33
N LEU A 245 4.59 30.91 9.90
CA LEU A 245 6.01 31.15 10.09
C LEU A 245 6.38 32.52 9.50
N SER A 246 7.21 33.29 10.22
CA SER A 246 7.62 34.62 9.78
C SER A 246 8.36 34.55 8.45
N LYS A 247 8.17 35.57 7.62
CA LYS A 247 8.77 35.66 6.28
C LYS A 247 10.30 35.58 6.34
N ASP A 248 10.91 36.04 7.42
CA ASP A 248 12.36 36.03 7.63
C ASP A 248 12.90 34.61 7.88
N ILE A 249 12.13 33.73 8.54
CA ILE A 249 12.50 32.31 8.71
C ILE A 249 12.44 31.58 7.36
N LEU A 250 11.42 31.87 6.55
CA LEU A 250 11.29 31.28 5.21
C LEU A 250 12.40 31.77 4.26
N ALA A 251 12.81 33.04 4.38
CA ALA A 251 13.92 33.59 3.62
C ALA A 251 15.27 32.95 4.02
N GLY A 252 15.48 32.64 5.30
CA GLY A 252 16.69 31.96 5.76
C GLY A 252 16.81 30.49 5.32
N VAL A 253 15.68 29.79 5.15
CA VAL A 253 15.66 28.36 4.75
C VAL A 253 15.78 28.18 3.23
N PHE A 254 15.24 29.10 2.43
CA PHE A 254 15.21 28.98 0.96
C PHE A 254 16.13 29.98 0.21
N GLY A 255 16.73 30.95 0.92
CA GLY A 255 17.50 32.05 0.32
C GLY A 255 19.02 31.89 0.28
N ALA A 256 19.57 30.70 0.57
CA ALA A 256 21.02 30.48 0.48
C ALA A 256 21.41 29.81 -0.85
N SER A 257 21.38 30.57 -1.94
CA SER A 257 22.16 30.33 -3.15
C SER A 257 21.90 31.47 -4.14
N MET A 258 22.69 32.54 -4.04
CA MET A 258 23.22 33.29 -5.18
C MET A 258 24.03 34.49 -4.66
N SER A 259 25.36 34.33 -4.62
CA SER A 259 26.30 35.42 -4.93
C SER A 259 27.67 34.82 -5.25
N SER A 260 28.09 35.07 -6.49
CA SER A 260 29.43 35.15 -7.08
C SER A 260 30.56 34.25 -6.57
#